data_AF-Q1NFH7-F1
#
_entry.id   AF-Q1NFH7-F1
#
_cell.length_a   1.000
_cell.length_b   1.000
_cell.length_c   1.000
_cell.angle_alpha   90.00
_cell.angle_beta   90.00
_cell.angle_gamma   90.00
#
_symmetry.space_group_name_H-M   'P 1'
#
loop_
_entity.id
_entity.type
_entity.pdbx_description
1 polymer ?
#
loop_
_entity_poly.entity_id
_entity_poly.type
_entity_poly.pdbx_seq_one_letter_code
_entity_poly.pdbx_strand_id
1 'polypeptide(L)'
;MCHKVLRDVIADHPDILPVHKLDPSYGRLITVTRELSIPGVGFVDVLLMDEHGRLVVVECKLWRNPQARREVVGQILDYACELSRFAYEDLQRQVSIATLISG
;
A
#
# COMPACT_ATOMS: atom_id res chain seq x y z
N MET A 1 -17.31 -1.87 4.89
CA MET A 1 -17.95 -1.41 3.63
C MET A 1 -17.28 -0.15 3.07
N CYS A 2 -17.09 0.93 3.84
CA CYS A 2 -16.55 2.21 3.31
C CYS A 2 -15.03 2.23 3.00
N HIS A 3 -14.18 1.55 3.77
CA HIS A 3 -12.73 1.51 3.48
C HIS A 3 -12.42 0.81 2.16
N LYS A 4 -13.18 -0.25 1.82
CA LYS A 4 -13.05 -0.95 0.53
C LYS A 4 -13.25 0.00 -0.64
N VAL A 5 -14.27 0.88 -0.57
CA VAL A 5 -14.52 1.86 -1.63
C VAL A 5 -13.35 2.81 -1.80
N LEU A 6 -12.78 3.35 -0.71
CA LEU A 6 -11.64 4.27 -0.80
C LEU A 6 -10.39 3.56 -1.36
N ARG A 7 -10.11 2.35 -0.86
CA ARG A 7 -9.03 1.49 -1.37
C ARG A 7 -9.18 1.25 -2.87
N ASP A 8 -10.39 0.88 -3.30
CA ASP A 8 -10.66 0.57 -4.69
C ASP A 8 -10.49 1.81 -5.59
N VAL A 9 -11.02 2.96 -5.17
CA VAL A 9 -10.82 4.24 -5.89
C VAL A 9 -9.34 4.60 -6.01
N ILE A 10 -8.55 4.47 -4.94
CA ILE A 10 -7.11 4.76 -4.99
C ILE A 10 -6.39 3.77 -5.91
N ALA A 11 -6.75 2.49 -5.86
CA ALA A 11 -6.12 1.47 -6.68
C ALA A 11 -6.50 1.61 -8.17
N ASP A 12 -7.71 2.07 -8.50
CA ASP A 12 -8.15 2.34 -9.87
C ASP A 12 -7.62 3.67 -10.42
N HIS A 13 -7.39 4.65 -9.54
CA HIS A 13 -6.93 6.00 -9.87
C HIS A 13 -5.78 6.45 -8.95
N PRO A 14 -4.58 5.84 -9.04
CA PRO A 14 -3.47 6.13 -8.13
C PRO A 14 -2.97 7.58 -8.25
N ASP A 15 -3.26 8.26 -9.36
CA ASP A 15 -2.98 9.67 -9.61
C ASP A 15 -3.77 10.65 -8.71
N ILE A 16 -4.81 10.16 -8.01
CA ILE A 16 -5.53 10.96 -7.01
C ILE A 16 -4.65 11.31 -5.81
N LEU A 17 -3.60 10.52 -5.54
CA LEU A 17 -2.67 10.77 -4.45
C LEU A 17 -1.63 11.82 -4.87
N PRO A 18 -1.52 12.98 -4.18
CA PRO A 18 -0.65 14.07 -4.60
C PRO A 18 0.80 13.85 -4.14
N VAL A 19 1.36 12.64 -4.31
CA VAL A 19 2.69 12.29 -3.76
C VAL A 19 3.80 13.20 -4.28
N HIS A 20 3.78 13.54 -5.58
CA HIS A 20 4.76 14.45 -6.18
C HIS A 20 4.68 15.88 -5.60
N LYS A 21 3.50 16.31 -5.16
CA LYS A 21 3.33 17.63 -4.52
C LYS A 21 3.85 17.63 -3.08
N LEU A 22 3.84 16.47 -2.41
CA LEU A 22 4.34 16.31 -1.05
C LEU A 22 5.86 16.12 -1.04
N ASP A 23 6.36 15.33 -1.98
CA ASP A 23 7.78 15.05 -2.18
C ASP A 23 8.05 14.93 -3.70
N PRO A 24 8.72 15.92 -4.32
CA PRO A 24 9.00 15.95 -5.76
C PRO A 24 9.85 14.78 -6.27
N SER A 25 10.45 14.00 -5.38
CA SER A 25 11.27 12.86 -5.76
C SER A 25 10.44 11.63 -6.18
N TYR A 26 9.14 11.61 -5.89
CA TYR A 26 8.22 10.58 -6.40
C TYR A 26 7.69 10.94 -7.79
N GLY A 27 7.69 9.95 -8.68
CA GLY A 27 7.16 10.06 -10.03
C GLY A 27 5.69 9.68 -10.16
N ARG A 28 5.26 9.32 -11.38
CA ARG A 28 3.92 8.76 -11.63
C ARG A 28 3.74 7.44 -10.87
N LEU A 29 2.62 7.32 -10.16
CA LEU A 29 2.25 6.10 -9.43
C LEU A 29 1.52 5.09 -10.33
N ILE A 30 1.81 3.81 -10.09
CA ILE A 30 1.18 2.65 -10.70
C ILE A 30 0.73 1.71 -9.59
N THR A 31 -0.47 1.16 -9.72
CA THR A 31 -0.99 0.15 -8.79
C THR A 31 -0.31 -1.20 -9.02
N VAL A 32 0.31 -1.75 -7.99
CA VAL A 32 0.93 -3.08 -8.03
C VAL A 32 -0.11 -4.14 -7.67
N THR A 33 -0.74 -4.00 -6.51
CA THR A 33 -1.83 -4.91 -6.08
C THR A 33 -2.65 -4.28 -4.95
N ARG A 34 -3.82 -4.86 -4.69
CA ARG A 34 -4.65 -4.62 -3.50
C ARG A 34 -4.45 -5.76 -2.49
N GLU A 35 -4.73 -5.51 -1.22
CA GLU A 35 -4.73 -6.51 -0.14
C GLU A 35 -3.46 -7.39 -0.15
N LEU A 36 -2.28 -6.75 -0.23
CA LEU A 36 -1.01 -7.49 -0.21
C LEU A 36 -0.76 -8.08 1.18
N SER A 37 -0.58 -9.39 1.24
CA SER A 37 -0.17 -10.06 2.48
C SER A 37 1.30 -9.75 2.80
N ILE A 38 1.52 -9.22 4.00
CA ILE A 38 2.82 -9.12 4.66
C ILE A 38 2.83 -10.18 5.78
N PRO A 39 3.51 -11.33 5.58
CA PRO A 39 3.49 -12.45 6.51
C PRO A 39 3.85 -12.02 7.93
N GLY A 40 3.05 -12.44 8.91
CA GLY A 40 3.28 -12.12 10.32
C GLY A 40 2.90 -10.70 10.74
N VAL A 41 2.55 -9.80 9.80
CA VAL A 41 2.17 -8.41 10.09
C VAL A 41 0.70 -8.15 9.77
N GLY A 42 0.26 -8.47 8.55
CA GLY A 42 -1.12 -8.23 8.12
C GLY A 42 -1.24 -7.98 6.62
N PHE A 43 -2.31 -7.28 6.22
CA PHE A 43 -2.57 -6.97 4.81
C PHE A 43 -2.46 -5.47 4.59
N VAL A 44 -1.70 -5.07 3.57
CA VAL A 44 -1.65 -3.69 3.07
C VAL A 44 -2.84 -3.48 2.14
N ASP A 45 -3.62 -2.42 2.37
CA ASP A 45 -4.80 -2.10 1.56
C ASP A 45 -4.46 -1.94 0.06
N VAL A 46 -3.47 -1.09 -0.27
CA VAL A 46 -2.96 -0.92 -1.64
C VAL A 46 -1.43 -0.78 -1.61
N LEU A 47 -0.75 -1.58 -2.44
CA LEU A 47 0.65 -1.36 -2.77
C LEU A 47 0.74 -0.65 -4.12
N LEU A 48 1.39 0.50 -4.13
CA LEU A 48 1.73 1.26 -5.33
C LEU A 48 3.23 1.25 -5.55
N MET A 49 3.65 1.58 -6.77
CA MET A 49 5.04 1.80 -7.13
C MET A 49 5.13 3.02 -8.05
N ASP A 50 6.14 3.86 -7.87
CA ASP A 50 6.41 4.93 -8.83
C ASP A 50 7.27 4.45 -10.02
N GLU A 51 7.38 5.27 -11.06
CA GLU A 51 8.20 4.95 -12.24
C GLU A 51 9.72 4.82 -11.96
N HIS A 52 10.17 5.16 -10.75
CA HIS A 52 11.54 4.97 -10.28
C HIS A 52 11.73 3.70 -9.46
N GLY A 53 10.69 2.88 -9.30
CA GLY A 53 10.72 1.62 -8.54
C GLY A 53 10.53 1.78 -7.04
N ARG A 54 10.11 2.96 -6.56
CA ARG A 54 9.87 3.20 -5.14
C ARG A 54 8.50 2.68 -4.74
N LEU A 55 8.47 1.86 -3.70
CA LEU A 55 7.23 1.35 -3.14
C LEU A 55 6.52 2.41 -2.31
N VAL A 56 5.20 2.48 -2.48
CA VAL A 56 4.31 3.35 -1.70
C VAL A 56 3.22 2.47 -1.10
N VAL A 57 3.24 2.37 0.23
CA VAL A 57 2.25 1.61 1.02
C VAL A 57 1.11 2.54 1.38
N VAL A 58 -0.12 2.15 1.04
CA VAL A 58 -1.33 2.92 1.34
C VAL A 58 -2.22 2.12 2.28
N GLU A 59 -2.57 2.72 3.41
CA GLU A 59 -3.50 2.18 4.40
C GLU A 59 -4.70 3.13 4.53
N CYS A 60 -5.91 2.62 4.36
CA CYS A 60 -7.14 3.41 4.46
C CYS A 60 -7.76 3.23 5.85
N LYS A 61 -7.93 4.32 6.61
CA LYS A 61 -8.78 4.32 7.81
C LYS A 61 -9.83 5.43 7.83
N LEU A 62 -11.06 5.09 8.24
CA LEU A 62 -12.10 6.07 8.52
C LEU A 62 -11.69 6.95 9.71
N TRP A 63 -11.72 8.26 9.48
CA TRP A 63 -11.43 9.25 10.51
C TRP A 63 -12.61 9.38 11.48
N ARG A 64 -12.69 8.49 12.47
CA ARG A 64 -13.74 8.52 13.51
C ARG A 64 -13.19 8.67 14.92
N ASN A 65 -11.88 8.46 15.14
CA ASN A 65 -11.23 8.56 16.45
C ASN A 65 -9.71 8.84 16.28
N PRO A 66 -9.11 9.79 17.04
CA PRO A 66 -7.65 10.00 17.09
C PRO A 66 -6.79 8.75 17.32
N GLN A 67 -7.30 7.74 18.03
CA GLN A 67 -6.62 6.46 18.24
C GLN A 67 -6.35 5.73 16.91
N ALA A 68 -7.28 5.80 15.96
CA ALA A 68 -7.12 5.17 14.65
C ALA A 68 -5.92 5.73 13.89
N ARG A 69 -5.60 7.03 14.05
CA ARG A 69 -4.42 7.63 13.44
C ARG A 69 -3.12 7.03 14.00
N ARG A 70 -3.06 6.80 15.32
CA ARG A 70 -1.88 6.20 15.97
C ARG A 70 -1.70 4.73 15.55
N GLU A 71 -2.80 4.00 15.41
CA GLU A 71 -2.79 2.62 14.91
C GLU A 71 -2.21 2.54 13.50
N VAL A 72 -2.64 3.41 12.58
CA VAL A 72 -2.11 3.44 11.19
C VAL A 72 -0.62 3.69 11.14
N VAL A 73 -0.10 4.62 11.95
CA VAL A 73 1.34 4.88 11.97
C VAL A 73 2.10 3.63 12.42
N GLY A 74 1.60 2.91 13.42
CA GLY A 74 2.17 1.63 13.85
C GLY A 74 2.18 0.60 12.72
N GLN A 75 1.02 0.39 12.08
CA GLN A 75 0.90 -0.54 10.95
C GLN A 75 1.87 -0.20 9.81
N ILE A 76 1.97 1.07 9.40
CA ILE A 76 2.90 1.51 8.34
C ILE A 76 4.35 1.20 8.71
N LEU A 77 4.74 1.42 9.96
CA LEU A 77 6.09 1.11 10.43
C LEU A 77 6.37 -0.40 10.45
N ASP A 78 5.40 -1.21 10.88
CA ASP A 78 5.53 -2.66 10.89
C ASP A 78 5.64 -3.21 9.45
N TYR A 79 4.82 -2.70 8.52
CA TYR A 79 4.91 -3.06 7.11
C TYR A 79 6.26 -2.65 6.51
N ALA A 80 6.73 -1.42 6.76
CA ALA A 80 8.01 -0.95 6.26
C ALA A 80 9.18 -1.78 6.80
N CYS A 81 9.15 -2.14 8.08
CA CYS A 81 10.14 -3.00 8.71
C CYS A 81 10.21 -4.37 8.02
N GLU A 82 9.07 -5.02 7.81
CA GLU A 82 9.05 -6.36 7.21
C GLU A 82 9.36 -6.33 5.70
N LEU A 83 8.84 -5.35 4.96
CA LEU A 83 9.17 -5.14 3.55
C LEU A 83 10.66 -4.85 3.34
N SER A 84 11.33 -4.17 4.28
CA SER A 84 12.78 -3.92 4.19
C SER A 84 13.63 -5.21 4.22
N ARG A 85 13.05 -6.32 4.69
CA ARG A 85 13.71 -7.63 4.76
C ARG A 85 13.43 -8.50 3.55
N PHE A 86 12.47 -8.12 2.71
CA PHE A 86 12.12 -8.90 1.53
C PHE A 86 13.24 -8.84 0.51
N ALA A 87 13.61 -10.00 -0.01
CA ALA A 87 14.25 -10.05 -1.32
C ALA A 87 13.21 -9.74 -2.40
N TYR A 88 13.69 -9.44 -3.61
CA TYR A 88 12.81 -9.20 -4.75
C TYR A 88 11.87 -10.39 -4.99
N GLU A 89 12.37 -11.61 -4.84
CA GLU A 89 11.61 -12.85 -5.03
C GLU A 89 10.50 -13.00 -4.00
N ASP A 90 10.70 -12.53 -2.77
CA ASP A 90 9.67 -12.57 -1.73
C ASP A 90 8.53 -11.61 -2.06
N LEU A 91 8.87 -10.38 -2.48
CA LEU A 91 7.87 -9.40 -2.92
C LEU A 91 7.12 -9.91 -4.15
N GLN A 92 7.83 -10.40 -5.16
CA GLN A 92 7.22 -10.95 -6.37
C GLN A 92 6.29 -12.12 -6.04
N ARG A 93 6.69 -13.00 -5.11
CA ARG A 93 5.84 -14.12 -4.67
C ARG A 93 4.54 -13.61 -4.05
N GLN A 94 4.60 -12.67 -3.10
CA GLN A 94 3.40 -12.15 -2.46
C GLN A 94 2.49 -11.40 -3.44
N VAL A 95 3.04 -10.59 -4.35
CA VAL A 95 2.26 -9.92 -5.40
C VAL A 95 1.60 -10.95 -6.32
N SER A 96 2.33 -11.97 -6.76
CA SER A 96 1.78 -13.03 -7.62
C SER A 96 0.59 -13.73 -6.96
N ILE A 97 0.69 -14.03 -5.66
CA ILE A 97 -0.42 -14.63 -4.89
C ILE A 97 -1.63 -13.68 -4.88
N ALA A 98 -1.43 -12.40 -4.57
CA ALA A 98 -2.52 -11.44 -4.49
C ALA A 98 -3.23 -11.20 -5.84
N THR A 99 -2.46 -11.16 -6.94
CA THR A 99 -3.01 -10.93 -8.28
C THR A 99 -3.68 -12.17 -8.87
N LEU A 100 -3.20 -13.39 -8.57
CA LEU A 100 -3.85 -14.65 -8.99
C LEU A 100 -5.25 -14.83 -8.38
N ILE A 101 -5.51 -14.23 -7.22
CA ILE A 101 -6.81 -14.30 -6.53
C ILE A 101 -7.77 -13.21 -7.04
N SER A 102 -7.26 -12.20 -7.73
CA SER A 102 -8.00 -11.00 -8.16
C SER A 102 -8.48 -11.03 -9.62
N GLY A 103 -8.16 -12.10 -10.37
CA GLY A 103 -8.61 -12.34 -11.76
C GLY A 103 -9.66 -13.44 -11.84
#